data_AF-A0A4R7FMA7-F1
#
_entry.id   AF-A0A4R7FMA7-F1
#
_cell.length_a   1.000
_cell.length_b   1.000
_cell.length_c   1.000
_cell.angle_alpha   90.00
_cell.angle_beta   90.00
_cell.angle_gamma   90.00
#
_symmetry.space_group_name_H-M   'P 1'
#
loop_
_entity.id
_entity.type
_entity.pdbx_description
1 polymer ?
#
loop_
_entity_poly.entity_id
_entity_poly.type
_entity_poly.pdbx_seq_one_letter_code
_entity_poly.pdbx_strand_id
1 'polypeptide(L)'
;MTHHAAQQQALSACEQGAMCIDDHPGHAVTLMRLRLAHLHPEGWVDAVVAGTAEDGTIALHRWSDGAAVHVWHHTHRSDLLVPGSLVAVHERYGVLAAGEHRLNVAPR
;
A
#
# COMPACT_ATOMS: atom_id res chain seq x y z
N MET A 1 27.33 -22.96 24.65
CA MET A 1 26.17 -22.10 24.29
C MET A 1 26.57 -21.27 23.09
N THR A 2 26.33 -21.80 21.90
CA THR A 2 26.63 -21.14 20.61
C THR A 2 25.33 -20.55 20.10
N HIS A 3 25.21 -19.22 20.14
CA HIS A 3 24.06 -18.51 19.57
C HIS A 3 24.11 -18.63 18.04
N HIS A 4 23.26 -19.50 17.48
CA HIS A 4 22.95 -19.49 16.06
C HIS A 4 22.06 -18.27 15.82
N ALA A 5 22.67 -17.18 15.34
CA ALA A 5 21.93 -16.00 14.90
C ALA A 5 21.09 -16.41 13.68
N ALA A 6 19.81 -16.71 13.91
CA ALA A 6 18.85 -16.89 12.84
C ALA A 6 18.81 -15.60 12.02
N GLN A 7 19.36 -15.64 10.80
CA GLN A 7 19.15 -14.61 9.81
C GLN A 7 17.65 -14.54 9.52
N GLN A 8 16.97 -13.62 10.19
CA GLN A 8 15.63 -13.19 9.84
C GLN A 8 15.74 -12.50 8.48
N GLN A 9 15.66 -13.28 7.40
CA GLN A 9 15.28 -12.75 6.09
C GLN A 9 13.93 -12.08 6.28
N ALA A 10 13.96 -10.76 6.32
CA ALA A 10 12.82 -9.90 6.57
C ALA A 10 11.70 -10.29 5.62
N LEU A 11 10.57 -10.66 6.21
CA LEU A 11 9.30 -10.97 5.56
C LEU A 11 8.68 -9.68 4.98
N SER A 12 9.40 -8.98 4.09
CA SER A 12 8.84 -7.89 3.30
C SER A 12 8.38 -8.47 1.97
N ALA A 13 7.10 -8.30 1.68
CA ALA A 13 6.53 -8.62 0.37
C ALA A 13 6.71 -7.38 -0.53
N CYS A 14 7.95 -6.94 -0.71
CA CYS A 14 8.27 -5.88 -1.67
C CYS A 14 8.62 -6.54 -3.01
N GLU A 15 7.98 -6.08 -4.08
CA GLU A 15 8.28 -6.50 -5.46
C GLU A 15 9.71 -6.14 -5.89
N GLN A 16 10.38 -5.22 -5.19
CA GLN A 16 11.82 -5.00 -5.26
C GLN A 16 12.51 -5.54 -4.01
N GLY A 17 12.87 -6.82 -4.05
CA GLY A 17 13.69 -7.45 -3.03
C GLY A 17 14.95 -6.62 -2.71
N ALA A 18 15.16 -6.38 -1.41
CA ALA A 18 16.39 -5.94 -0.74
C ALA A 18 16.62 -4.46 -0.36
N MET A 19 15.74 -3.46 -0.62
CA MET A 19 16.14 -2.06 -0.29
C MET A 19 15.14 -1.09 0.37
N CYS A 20 13.91 -1.50 0.70
CA CYS A 20 13.12 -0.71 1.66
C CYS A 20 13.49 -1.15 3.07
N ILE A 21 14.48 -0.48 3.68
CA ILE A 21 14.78 -0.60 5.12
C ILE A 21 13.67 0.09 5.95
N ASP A 22 12.95 1.00 5.32
CA ASP A 22 11.83 1.72 5.90
C ASP A 22 10.51 0.96 5.66
N ASP A 23 9.77 0.68 6.74
CA ASP A 23 8.46 0.01 6.73
C ASP A 23 7.31 0.95 7.19
N HIS A 24 7.58 2.26 7.31
CA HIS A 24 6.55 3.26 7.50
C HIS A 24 5.57 3.25 6.30
N PRO A 25 4.33 3.73 6.48
CA PRO A 25 3.36 3.86 5.40
C PRO A 25 3.97 4.52 4.15
N GLY A 26 3.77 3.96 2.96
CA GLY A 26 4.36 4.42 1.70
C GLY A 26 5.57 3.61 1.18
N HIS A 27 6.16 2.73 1.99
CA HIS A 27 7.34 1.92 1.63
C HIS A 27 7.02 0.42 1.49
N ALA A 28 7.88 -0.49 1.97
CA ALA A 28 7.57 -1.92 1.93
C ALA A 28 6.36 -2.24 2.82
N VAL A 29 5.48 -3.13 2.36
CA VAL A 29 4.39 -3.65 3.18
C VAL A 29 4.88 -4.81 4.04
N THR A 30 4.64 -4.73 5.35
CA THR A 30 4.94 -5.85 6.27
C THR A 30 3.81 -6.88 6.23
N LEU A 31 4.13 -8.17 6.42
CA LEU A 31 3.11 -9.22 6.52
C LEU A 31 2.10 -8.95 7.65
N MET A 32 2.54 -8.31 8.75
CA MET A 32 1.63 -7.97 9.86
C MET A 32 0.58 -6.95 9.42
N ARG A 33 0.99 -5.90 8.69
CA ARG A 33 0.07 -4.89 8.15
C ARG A 33 -0.95 -5.51 7.18
N LEU A 34 -0.50 -6.40 6.30
CA LEU A 34 -1.40 -7.14 5.40
C LEU A 34 -2.41 -8.01 6.16
N ARG A 35 -1.95 -8.75 7.18
CA ARG A 35 -2.83 -9.58 8.01
C ARG A 35 -3.86 -8.75 8.76
N LEU A 36 -3.46 -7.62 9.34
CA LEU A 36 -4.37 -6.72 10.02
C LEU A 36 -5.42 -6.15 9.06
N ALA A 37 -5.02 -5.68 7.88
CA ALA A 37 -5.96 -5.21 6.86
C ALA A 37 -6.93 -6.31 6.38
N HIS A 38 -6.48 -7.57 6.34
CA HIS A 38 -7.33 -8.70 5.98
C HIS A 38 -8.33 -9.07 7.09
N LEU A 39 -7.91 -8.99 8.36
CA LEU A 39 -8.74 -9.31 9.52
C LEU A 39 -9.75 -8.21 9.88
N HIS A 40 -9.60 -7.02 9.32
CA HIS A 40 -10.45 -5.85 9.56
C HIS A 40 -11.14 -5.39 8.25
N PRO A 41 -12.09 -6.17 7.71
CA PRO A 41 -12.74 -5.86 6.43
C PRO A 41 -13.49 -4.51 6.44
N GLU A 42 -13.94 -4.04 7.61
CA GLU A 42 -14.65 -2.78 7.79
C GLU A 42 -13.82 -1.54 7.43
N GLY A 43 -12.49 -1.67 7.35
CA GLY A 43 -11.60 -0.56 7.02
C GLY A 43 -11.39 -0.33 5.53
N TRP A 44 -11.88 -1.22 4.67
CA TRP A 44 -11.74 -1.09 3.22
C TRP A 44 -12.80 -0.15 2.64
N VAL A 45 -12.33 0.77 1.81
CA VAL A 45 -13.16 1.69 1.05
C VAL A 45 -12.82 1.54 -0.43
N ASP A 46 -13.84 1.26 -1.25
CA ASP A 46 -13.70 1.22 -2.70
C ASP A 46 -13.49 2.63 -3.25
N ALA A 47 -12.58 2.75 -4.22
CA ALA A 47 -12.25 4.01 -4.86
C ALA A 47 -11.85 3.84 -6.33
N VAL A 48 -11.90 4.95 -7.05
CA VAL A 48 -11.45 5.07 -8.44
C VAL A 48 -10.16 5.89 -8.47
N VAL A 49 -9.17 5.43 -9.22
CA VAL A 49 -7.93 6.20 -9.44
C VAL A 49 -8.25 7.45 -10.24
N ALA A 50 -7.92 8.63 -9.70
CA ALA A 50 -7.99 9.90 -10.40
C ALA A 50 -6.68 10.21 -11.15
N GLY A 51 -5.55 9.82 -10.57
CA GLY A 51 -4.23 9.96 -11.19
C GLY A 51 -3.07 9.70 -10.23
N THR A 52 -1.87 9.65 -10.78
CA THR A 52 -0.61 9.56 -10.04
C THR A 52 0.31 10.73 -10.40
N ALA A 53 1.12 11.18 -9.45
CA ALA A 53 2.13 12.21 -9.65
C ALA A 53 3.54 11.63 -9.51
N GLU A 54 4.53 12.26 -10.15
CA GLU A 54 5.93 11.82 -10.12
C GLU A 54 6.51 11.72 -8.70
N ASP A 55 5.96 12.50 -7.76
CA ASP A 55 6.39 12.48 -6.37
C ASP A 55 5.84 11.29 -5.56
N GLY A 56 5.06 10.40 -6.18
CA GLY A 56 4.46 9.23 -5.54
C GLY A 56 3.04 9.45 -4.99
N THR A 57 2.48 10.65 -5.15
CA THR A 57 1.09 10.92 -4.77
C THR A 57 0.13 10.15 -5.69
N ILE A 58 -0.88 9.54 -5.07
CA ILE A 58 -1.98 8.82 -5.71
C ILE A 58 -3.27 9.52 -5.31
N ALA A 59 -3.94 10.11 -6.29
CA ALA A 59 -5.24 10.74 -6.10
C ALA A 59 -6.34 9.71 -6.40
N LEU A 60 -7.29 9.57 -5.47
CA LEU A 60 -8.42 8.66 -5.54
C LEU A 60 -9.73 9.42 -5.33
N HIS A 61 -10.81 8.90 -5.90
CA HIS A 61 -12.18 9.29 -5.55
C HIS A 61 -12.89 8.10 -4.92
N ARG A 62 -13.38 8.25 -3.69
CA ARG A 62 -14.19 7.22 -3.05
C ARG A 62 -15.42 6.92 -3.88
N TRP A 63 -15.73 5.63 -4.00
CA TRP A 63 -16.88 5.17 -4.77
C TRP A 63 -18.22 5.62 -4.16
N SER A 64 -18.30 5.65 -2.82
CA SER A 64 -19.55 5.90 -2.09
C SER A 64 -20.07 7.33 -2.20
N ASP A 65 -19.18 8.32 -2.22
CA ASP A 65 -19.52 9.74 -2.08
C ASP A 65 -18.72 10.67 -3.02
N GLY A 66 -17.78 10.13 -3.80
CA GLY A 66 -16.89 10.90 -4.67
C GLY A 66 -15.81 11.68 -3.93
N ALA A 67 -15.68 11.54 -2.61
CA ALA A 67 -14.72 12.28 -1.81
C ALA A 67 -13.28 12.00 -2.29
N ALA A 68 -12.49 13.07 -2.40
CA ALA A 68 -11.08 12.95 -2.76
C ALA A 68 -10.29 12.34 -1.60
N VAL A 69 -9.48 11.34 -1.91
CA VAL A 69 -8.53 10.71 -0.99
C VAL A 69 -7.15 10.78 -1.62
N HIS A 70 -6.18 11.34 -0.90
CA HIS A 70 -4.80 11.38 -1.35
C HIS A 70 -3.98 10.44 -0.49
N VAL A 71 -3.30 9.52 -1.16
CA VAL A 71 -2.33 8.65 -0.52
C VAL A 71 -1.00 8.74 -1.23
N TRP A 72 0.05 8.22 -0.61
CA TRP A 72 1.40 8.32 -1.12
C TRP A 72 2.12 6.98 -1.08
N HIS A 73 2.88 6.70 -2.13
CA HIS A 73 3.78 5.54 -2.24
C HIS A 73 5.13 6.01 -2.79
N HIS A 74 6.24 5.52 -2.23
CA HIS A 74 7.60 6.00 -2.54
C HIS A 74 8.02 5.84 -4.01
N THR A 75 7.44 4.86 -4.71
CA THR A 75 7.65 4.66 -6.15
C THR A 75 6.43 5.17 -6.91
N HIS A 76 6.64 5.86 -8.02
CA HIS A 76 5.58 6.23 -8.96
C HIS A 76 4.98 4.97 -9.61
N ARG A 77 3.66 4.76 -9.48
CA ARG A 77 2.96 3.53 -9.90
C ARG A 77 2.00 3.73 -11.07
N SER A 78 2.32 4.61 -12.04
CA SER A 78 1.47 4.79 -13.23
C SER A 78 1.35 3.54 -14.11
N ASP A 79 2.25 2.57 -13.93
CA ASP A 79 2.21 1.27 -14.59
C ASP A 79 1.07 0.38 -14.06
N LEU A 80 0.66 0.57 -12.81
CA LEU A 80 -0.36 -0.21 -12.12
C LEU A 80 -1.65 0.59 -11.88
N LEU A 81 -1.53 1.88 -11.56
CA LEU A 81 -2.61 2.75 -11.13
C LEU A 81 -3.00 3.71 -12.26
N VAL A 82 -3.72 3.17 -13.25
CA VAL A 82 -4.22 3.95 -14.40
C VAL A 82 -5.50 4.70 -13.99
N PRO A 83 -5.67 5.99 -14.33
CA PRO A 83 -6.91 6.72 -14.11
C PRO A 83 -8.15 5.95 -14.58
N GLY A 84 -9.18 5.90 -13.74
CA GLY A 84 -10.41 5.13 -13.96
C GLY A 84 -10.35 3.68 -13.44
N SER A 85 -9.18 3.17 -13.04
CA SER A 85 -9.06 1.82 -12.46
C SER A 85 -9.71 1.76 -11.08
N LEU A 86 -10.36 0.63 -10.79
CA LEU A 86 -10.93 0.34 -9.48
C LEU A 86 -9.86 -0.16 -8.52
N VAL A 87 -9.88 0.39 -7.32
CA VAL A 87 -8.99 0.03 -6.21
C VAL A 87 -9.78 -0.01 -4.91
N ALA A 88 -9.21 -0.62 -3.88
CA ALA A 88 -9.71 -0.48 -2.52
C ALA A 88 -8.57 0.04 -1.63
N VAL A 89 -8.89 0.94 -0.69
CA VAL A 89 -7.93 1.45 0.29
C VAL A 89 -8.38 1.09 1.70
N HIS A 90 -7.48 0.51 2.48
CA HIS A 90 -7.68 0.30 3.90
C HIS A 90 -7.10 1.50 4.67
N GLU A 91 -7.92 2.50 4.97
CA GLU A 91 -7.44 3.80 5.51
C GLU A 91 -6.69 3.65 6.84
N ARG A 92 -7.16 2.77 7.74
CA ARG A 92 -6.52 2.55 9.06
C ARG A 92 -5.13 1.89 8.99
N TYR A 93 -4.91 0.98 8.05
CA TYR A 93 -3.65 0.22 7.95
C TYR A 93 -2.80 0.67 6.76
N GLY A 94 -3.25 1.63 5.96
CA GLY A 94 -2.48 2.18 4.84
C GLY A 94 -2.17 1.13 3.78
N VAL A 95 -3.17 0.36 3.34
CA VAL A 95 -2.98 -0.64 2.28
C VAL A 95 -3.87 -0.30 1.10
N LEU A 96 -3.29 -0.14 -0.08
CA LEU A 96 -4.02 -0.01 -1.33
C LEU A 96 -3.99 -1.35 -2.07
N ALA A 97 -5.16 -1.87 -2.40
CA ALA A 97 -5.35 -3.05 -3.24
C ALA A 97 -5.65 -2.61 -4.68
N ALA A 98 -4.83 -3.08 -5.62
CA ALA A 98 -5.01 -2.89 -7.06
C ALA A 98 -4.85 -4.25 -7.74
N GLY A 99 -5.97 -4.92 -8.02
CA GLY A 99 -5.98 -6.33 -8.42
C GLY A 99 -5.27 -7.21 -7.39
N GLU A 100 -4.26 -7.96 -7.84
CA GLU A 100 -3.45 -8.83 -6.97
C GLU A 100 -2.38 -8.06 -6.18
N HIS A 101 -2.11 -6.80 -6.51
CA HIS A 101 -1.08 -6.01 -5.85
C HIS A 101 -1.58 -5.43 -4.52
N ARG A 102 -0.67 -5.34 -3.55
CA ARG A 102 -0.89 -4.69 -2.25
C ARG A 102 0.22 -3.68 -2.01
N LEU A 103 -0.13 -2.40 -2.04
CA LEU A 103 0.81 -1.30 -1.83
C LEU A 103 0.63 -0.75 -0.42
N ASN A 104 1.74 -0.49 0.27
CA ASN A 104 1.73 0.23 1.54
C ASN A 104 1.67 1.73 1.23
N VAL A 105 0.67 2.44 1.71
CA VAL A 105 0.44 3.85 1.36
C VAL A 105 0.29 4.71 2.60
N ALA A 106 0.83 5.93 2.57
CA ALA A 106 0.65 6.92 3.62
C ALA A 106 -0.50 7.87 3.29
N PRO A 107 -1.24 8.40 4.29
CA PRO A 107 -2.12 9.54 4.06
C PRO A 107 -1.31 10.77 3.68
N ARG A 108 -1.87 11.63 2.83
CA ARG A 108 -1.26 12.90 2.40
C ARG A 108 -2.19 14.08 2.65
#